data_AF-A0A182QIG5-F1
#
_entry.id   AF-A0A182QIG5-F1
#
_cell.length_a   1.000
_cell.length_b   1.000
_cell.length_c   1.000
_cell.angle_alpha   90.00
_cell.angle_beta   90.00
_cell.angle_gamma   90.00
#
_symmetry.space_group_name_H-M   'P 1'
#
loop_
_entity.id
_entity.type
_entity.pdbx_description
1 polymer ?
#
loop_
_entity_poly.entity_id
_entity_poly.type
_entity_poly.pdbx_seq_one_letter_code
_entity_poly.pdbx_strand_id
1 'polypeptide(L)' 'MHLGAQKLALKQKEAKLAAAFPKGSRCQKCLEYGHWSYECQGKRKYLHRSSRTQVLKKNLNKISAKK' A
#
# COMPACT_ATOMS: atom_id res chain seq x y z
N MET A 1 -18.15 -25.45 -11.48
CA MET A 1 -18.74 -24.12 -11.20
C MET A 1 -18.56 -23.71 -9.73
N HIS A 2 -17.33 -23.44 -9.27
CA HIS A 2 -17.05 -23.11 -7.85
C HIS A 2 -16.32 -21.77 -7.65
N LEU A 3 -15.72 -21.24 -8.73
CA LEU A 3 -14.92 -20.02 -8.70
C LEU A 3 -15.77 -18.74 -8.49
N GLY A 4 -17.04 -18.74 -8.89
CA GLY A 4 -17.93 -17.58 -8.74
C GLY A 4 -18.29 -17.27 -7.29
N ALA A 5 -18.61 -18.30 -6.51
CA ALA A 5 -18.92 -18.16 -5.08
C ALA A 5 -17.71 -17.68 -4.27
N GLN A 6 -16.51 -18.20 -4.60
CA GLN A 6 -15.27 -17.79 -3.95
C GLN A 6 -14.95 -16.30 -4.21
N LYS A 7 -15.14 -15.82 -5.45
CA LYS A 7 -14.94 -14.40 -5.79
C LYS A 7 -15.90 -13.47 -5.05
N LEU A 8 -17.16 -13.87 -4.89
CA LEU A 8 -18.16 -13.10 -4.13
C LEU A 8 -17.75 -12.97 -2.65
N ALA A 9 -17.31 -14.07 -2.04
CA ALA A 9 -16.89 -14.08 -0.63
C ALA A 9 -15.66 -13.18 -0.38
N LEU A 10 -14.69 -13.15 -1.30
CA LEU A 10 -13.54 -12.24 -1.22
C LEU A 10 -13.98 -10.77 -1.29
N LYS A 11 -14.87 -10.43 -2.23
CA LYS A 11 -15.41 -9.08 -2.38
C LYS A 11 -16.14 -8.60 -1.11
N GLN A 12 -16.90 -9.49 -0.45
CA GLN A 12 -17.57 -9.17 0.81
C GLN A 12 -16.57 -8.94 1.96
N LYS A 13 -15.48 -9.73 2.03
CA LYS A 13 -14.42 -9.53 3.02
C LYS A 13 -13.70 -8.19 2.85
N GLU A 14 -13.38 -7.82 1.61
CA GLU A 14 -12.75 -6.53 1.28
C GLU A 14 -13.66 -5.34 1.65
N ALA A 15 -14.97 -5.43 1.33
CA ALA A 15 -15.94 -4.40 1.70
C ALA A 15 -16.06 -4.23 3.22
N LYS A 16 -16.04 -5.34 3.98
CA LYS A 16 -16.05 -5.32 5.45
C LYS A 16 -14.79 -4.68 6.03
N LEU A 17 -13.62 -4.97 5.46
CA LEU A 17 -12.35 -4.31 5.85
C LEU A 17 -12.38 -2.82 5.52
N ALA A 18 -12.89 -2.43 4.36
CA ALA A 18 -13.03 -1.02 3.97
C ALA A 18 -13.99 -0.25 4.89
N ALA A 19 -15.06 -0.89 5.35
CA ALA A 19 -16.00 -0.31 6.32
C ALA A 19 -15.39 -0.16 7.72
N ALA A 20 -14.58 -1.12 8.17
CA ALA A 20 -13.91 -1.06 9.48
C ALA A 20 -12.82 0.03 9.56
N PHE A 21 -12.20 0.39 8.44
CA PHE A 21 -11.17 1.43 8.37
C PHE A 21 -11.59 2.54 7.39
N PRO A 22 -12.49 3.45 7.82
CA PRO A 22 -12.97 4.53 6.96
C PRO A 22 -11.78 5.39 6.51
N LYS A 23 -11.61 5.53 5.19
CA LYS A 23 -10.47 6.18 4.49
C LYS A 23 -9.21 5.31 4.28
N GLY A 24 -9.24 4.01 4.56
CA GLY A 24 -8.09 3.14 4.29
C GLY A 24 -6.86 3.51 5.12
N SER A 25 -7.07 3.82 6.41
CA SER A 25 -5.98 4.12 7.32
C SER A 25 -5.01 2.95 7.38
N ARG A 26 -3.80 3.17 6.87
CA ARG A 26 -2.68 2.23 6.99
C ARG A 26 -1.94 2.49 8.28
N CYS A 27 -1.51 1.42 8.93
CA CYS A 27 -0.63 1.53 10.07
C CYS A 27 0.68 2.21 9.65
N GLN A 28 1.09 3.28 10.35
CA GLN A 28 2.31 4.01 10.00
C GLN A 28 3.59 3.19 10.25
N LYS A 29 3.53 2.19 11.16
CA LYS A 29 4.69 1.36 11.53
C LYS A 29 4.95 0.26 10.49
N CYS A 30 3.94 -0.54 10.17
CA CYS A 30 4.10 -1.71 9.30
C CYS A 30 3.55 -1.51 7.87
N LEU A 31 2.78 -0.44 7.63
CA LEU A 31 2.11 -0.11 6.36
C LEU A 31 0.98 -1.06 5.94
N GLU A 32 0.57 -1.99 6.82
CA GLU A 32 -0.56 -2.89 6.62
C GLU A 32 -1.89 -2.26 7.04
N TYR A 33 -2.99 -2.86 6.58
CA TYR A 33 -4.35 -2.54 6.98
C TYR A 33 -4.81 -3.47 8.11
N GLY A 34 -5.91 -3.13 8.78
CA GLY A 34 -6.51 -4.04 9.76
C GLY A 34 -6.26 -3.69 11.23
N HIS A 35 -5.48 -2.66 11.53
CA HIS A 35 -5.20 -2.22 12.90
C HIS A 35 -4.72 -0.76 12.94
N TRP A 36 -4.82 -0.17 14.13
CA TRP A 36 -4.28 1.18 14.36
C TRP A 36 -2.80 1.15 14.73
N SER A 37 -2.08 2.25 14.50
CA SER A 37 -0.64 2.36 14.79
C SER A 37 -0.28 2.07 16.27
N TYR A 38 -1.22 2.27 17.19
CA TYR A 38 -1.04 2.00 18.62
C TYR A 38 -1.08 0.49 18.95
N GLU A 39 -1.92 -0.29 18.26
CA GLU A 39 -2.06 -1.75 18.39
C GLU A 39 -0.97 -2.54 17.64
N CYS A 40 -0.20 -1.87 16.77
CA CYS A 40 0.75 -2.55 15.91
C CYS A 40 1.91 -3.19 16.69
N GLN A 41 1.94 -4.54 16.68
CA GLN A 41 3.02 -5.38 17.20
C GLN A 41 4.14 -5.63 16.16
N GLY A 42 3.93 -5.25 14.90
CA GLY A 42 4.92 -5.40 13.83
C GLY A 42 6.14 -4.47 13.98
N LYS A 43 7.30 -4.90 13.45
CA LYS A 43 8.50 -4.07 13.34
C LYS A 43 8.27 -2.93 12.34
N ARG A 44 8.92 -1.78 12.55
CA ARG A 44 8.85 -0.65 11.60
C ARG A 44 9.47 -1.06 10.26
N LYS A 45 8.67 -0.99 9.19
CA LYS A 45 9.14 -1.27 7.82
C LYS A 45 9.88 -0.03 7.29
N TYR A 46 11.19 -0.12 7.13
CA TYR A 46 11.95 0.93 6.45
C TYR A 46 11.75 0.81 4.94
N LEU A 47 11.01 1.75 4.35
CA LEU A 47 10.92 1.88 2.89
C LEU A 47 12.01 2.86 2.44
N HIS A 48 12.94 2.40 1.61
CA HIS A 48 13.95 3.28 1.04
C HIS A 48 13.27 4.37 0.18
N ARG A 49 13.48 5.64 0.55
CA ARG A 49 13.01 6.80 -0.21
C ARG A 49 14.20 7.43 -0.91
N SER A 50 14.20 7.42 -2.24
CA SER A 50 15.26 8.03 -3.04
C SER A 50 15.41 9.51 -2.72
N SER A 51 16.64 10.00 -2.64
CA SER A 51 16.91 11.42 -2.43
C SER A 51 16.34 12.28 -3.57
N ARG A 52 16.04 13.55 -3.28
CA ARG A 52 15.57 14.50 -4.32
C ARG A 52 16.54 14.58 -5.50
N THR A 53 17.84 14.52 -5.24
CA THR A 53 18.89 14.52 -6.27
C THR A 53 18.85 13.26 -7.14
N GLN A 54 18.63 12.08 -6.56
CA GLN A 54 18.45 10.84 -7.33
C GLN A 54 17.21 10.89 -8.22
N VAL A 55 16.10 11.45 -7.72
CA VAL A 55 14.86 11.63 -8.50
C VAL A 55 15.10 12.57 -9.69
N LEU A 56 15.76 13.71 -9.46
CA LEU A 56 16.08 14.67 -10.52
C LEU A 56 16.97 14.04 -11.60
N LYS A 57 18.05 13.34 -11.21
CA LYS A 57 18.92 12.61 -12.16
C LYS A 57 18.12 11.60 -12.99
N LYS A 58 17.25 10.82 -12.35
CA LYS A 58 16.37 9.86 -13.06
C LYS A 58 15.46 10.56 -14.07
N ASN A 59 14.92 11.73 -13.73
CA ASN A 59 14.06 12.49 -14.64
C ASN A 59 14.83 13.09 -15.82
N LEU A 60 16.03 13.65 -15.57
CA LEU A 60 16.91 14.16 -16.63
C LEU A 60 17.30 13.06 -17.62
N ASN A 61 17.70 11.89 -17.12
CA ASN A 61 18.04 10.74 -17.97
C ASN A 61 16.86 10.24 -18.82
N LYS A 62 15.62 10.31 -18.28
CA LYS A 62 14.41 9.97 -19.05
C LYS A 62 14.16 10.96 -20.18
N ILE A 63 14.43 12.24 -19.96
CA ILE A 63 14.26 13.28 -20.99
C ILE A 63 15.32 13.10 -22.08
N SER A 64 16.58 12.83 -21.72
CA SER A 64 17.66 12.61 -22.69
C SER A 64 17.43 11.34 -23.52
N ALA A 65 16.99 10.24 -22.91
CA ALA A 65 16.74 8.98 -23.62
C ALA A 65 15.51 9.00 -24.54
N LYS A 66 14.64 10.01 -24.41
CA LYS A 66 13.45 10.18 -25.26
C LYS A 66 13.74 11.01 -26.51
N LYS A 67 14.93 11.64 -26.58
CA LYS A 67 15.37 12.47 -27.69
C LYS A 67 16.25 11.65 -28.63
#